data_AF-A0A034V008-F1
#
_entry.id   AF-A0A034V008-F1
#
_cell.length_a   1.000
_cell.length_b   1.000
_cell.length_c   1.000
_cell.angle_alpha   90.00
_cell.angle_beta   90.00
_cell.angle_gamma   90.00
#
_symmetry.space_group_name_H-M   'P 1'
#
loop_
_entity.id
_entity.type
_entity.pdbx_description
1 polymer ?
#
loop_
_entity_poly.entity_id
_entity_poly.type
_entity_poly.pdbx_seq_one_letter_code
_entity_poly.pdbx_strand_id
1 'polypeptide(L)'
;PPLDWHERLCSKLQKERECGQRLNIIIIAEGANDLNGEPITAQMVKQVIFDRLGWDSRITVLGHVQRGGATSAYDRILACRMGAEATVAVLESTANTTPVVIVLVNNQIERIP
;
A
#
# COMPACT_ATOMS: atom_id res chain seq x y z
N PRO A 1 -1.77 11.03 -9.33
CA PRO A 1 -3.11 10.95 -9.97
C PRO A 1 -3.22 12.06 -11.03
N PRO A 2 -4.17 12.01 -11.99
CA PRO A 2 -4.29 13.07 -13.00
C PRO A 2 -4.71 14.42 -12.36
N LEU A 3 -4.53 15.53 -13.09
CA LEU A 3 -4.83 16.88 -12.57
C LEU A 3 -6.31 17.05 -12.15
N ASP A 4 -7.22 16.37 -12.85
CA ASP A 4 -8.66 16.36 -12.63
C ASP A 4 -9.13 15.32 -11.59
N TRP A 5 -8.24 14.80 -10.74
CA TRP A 5 -8.58 13.71 -9.83
C TRP A 5 -9.76 14.03 -8.89
N HIS A 6 -9.91 15.29 -8.49
CA HIS A 6 -11.02 15.76 -7.67
C HIS A 6 -12.38 15.55 -8.35
N GLU A 7 -12.47 15.90 -9.64
CA GLU A 7 -13.69 15.76 -10.45
C GLU A 7 -14.00 14.29 -10.70
N ARG A 8 -12.97 13.53 -11.08
CA ARG A 8 -13.09 12.08 -11.28
C ARG A 8 -13.56 11.36 -10.03
N LEU A 9 -13.01 11.73 -8.86
CA LEU A 9 -13.43 11.18 -7.57
C LEU A 9 -14.91 11.46 -7.33
N CYS A 10 -15.34 12.72 -7.40
CA CYS A 10 -16.73 13.09 -7.11
C CYS A 10 -17.72 12.49 -8.11
N SER A 11 -17.39 12.49 -9.40
CA SER A 11 -18.20 11.86 -10.44
C SER A 11 -18.37 10.36 -10.21
N LYS A 12 -17.29 9.67 -9.84
CA LYS A 12 -17.30 8.24 -9.53
C LYS A 12 -18.18 7.94 -8.31
N LEU A 13 -18.03 8.72 -7.24
CA LEU A 13 -18.82 8.58 -6.02
C LEU A 13 -20.32 8.80 -6.26
N GLN A 14 -20.69 9.82 -7.04
CA GLN A 14 -22.09 10.07 -7.43
C GLN A 14 -22.67 8.89 -8.21
N LYS A 15 -21.94 8.41 -9.22
CA LYS A 15 -22.39 7.27 -10.04
C LYS A 15 -22.59 6.01 -9.20
N GLU A 16 -21.70 5.72 -8.25
CA GLU A 16 -21.85 4.58 -7.35
C GLU A 16 -23.09 4.71 -6.46
N ARG A 17 -23.39 5.92 -5.98
CA ARG A 17 -24.59 6.20 -5.21
C ARG A 17 -25.87 6.04 -6.03
N GLU A 18 -25.88 6.52 -7.27
CA GLU A 18 -27.00 6.34 -8.21
C GLU A 18 -27.24 4.86 -8.55
N CYS A 19 -26.17 4.06 -8.63
CA CYS A 19 -26.26 2.61 -8.76
C CYS A 19 -26.67 1.88 -7.46
N GLY A 20 -27.02 2.62 -6.40
CA GLY A 20 -27.53 2.07 -5.16
C GLY A 20 -26.47 1.67 -4.13
N GLN A 21 -25.17 1.93 -4.36
CA GLN A 21 -24.17 1.73 -3.32
C GLN A 21 -24.41 2.69 -2.16
N ARG A 22 -24.45 2.11 -0.95
CA ARG A 22 -24.73 2.86 0.27
C ARG A 22 -23.47 3.38 0.97
N LEU A 23 -22.32 2.77 0.67
CA LEU A 23 -21.04 3.04 1.32
C LEU A 23 -19.93 3.08 0.27
N ASN A 24 -18.96 3.97 0.50
CA ASN A 24 -17.76 4.11 -0.30
C ASN A 24 -16.55 4.06 0.62
N ILE A 25 -15.49 3.38 0.22
CA ILE A 25 -14.22 3.33 0.94
C ILE A 25 -13.15 3.92 0.03
N ILE A 26 -12.44 4.92 0.55
CA ILE A 26 -11.35 5.58 -0.16
C ILE A 26 -10.06 5.27 0.59
N ILE A 27 -9.07 4.75 -0.12
CA ILE A 27 -7.76 4.40 0.44
C ILE A 27 -6.76 5.45 -0.02
N ILE A 28 -6.02 6.02 0.93
CA ILE A 28 -5.02 7.06 0.69
C ILE A 28 -3.70 6.58 1.30
N ALA A 29 -2.66 6.50 0.48
CA ALA A 29 -1.32 6.16 0.94
C ALA A 29 -0.70 7.33 1.71
N GLU A 30 0.18 7.04 2.68
CA GLU A 30 0.88 8.07 3.48
C GLU A 30 1.68 9.04 2.61
N GLY A 31 2.34 8.52 1.56
CA GLY A 31 3.08 9.31 0.56
C GLY A 31 2.28 9.64 -0.71
N ALA A 32 0.95 9.75 -0.62
CA ALA A 32 0.14 10.12 -1.77
C ALA A 32 0.43 11.58 -2.19
N ASN A 33 0.91 11.77 -3.43
CA ASN A 33 1.23 13.08 -4.00
C ASN A 33 0.52 13.27 -5.34
N ASP A 34 0.31 14.53 -5.73
CA ASP A 34 -0.14 14.91 -7.07
C ASP A 34 1.01 14.86 -8.10
N LEU A 35 0.76 15.30 -9.34
CA LEU A 35 1.78 15.32 -10.40
C LEU A 35 2.87 16.36 -10.19
N ASN A 36 2.62 17.37 -9.36
CA ASN A 36 3.57 18.41 -9.00
C ASN A 36 4.41 18.03 -7.78
N GLY A 37 4.12 16.88 -7.16
CA GLY A 37 4.77 16.43 -5.93
C GLY A 37 4.12 16.96 -4.65
N GLU A 38 2.99 17.67 -4.76
CA GLU A 38 2.27 18.20 -3.61
C GLU A 38 1.49 17.08 -2.90
N PRO A 39 1.51 17.04 -1.56
CA PRO A 39 0.87 15.98 -0.80
C PRO A 39 -0.66 16.02 -0.90
N ILE A 40 -1.26 14.85 -1.09
CA ILE A 40 -2.71 14.64 -1.08
C ILE A 40 -3.07 14.01 0.27
N THR A 41 -3.55 14.84 1.20
CA THR A 41 -3.93 14.38 2.54
C THR A 41 -5.36 13.84 2.60
N ALA A 42 -5.64 12.99 3.59
CA ALA A 42 -7.00 12.52 3.86
C ALA A 42 -7.98 13.66 4.18
N GLN A 43 -7.48 14.73 4.81
CA GLN A 43 -8.26 15.91 5.12
C GLN A 43 -8.67 16.65 3.83
N MET A 44 -7.76 16.80 2.87
CA MET A 44 -8.07 17.40 1.57
C MET A 44 -9.13 16.60 0.82
N VAL A 45 -9.00 15.26 0.78
CA VAL A 45 -9.99 14.39 0.13
C VAL A 45 -11.37 14.53 0.79
N LYS A 46 -11.43 14.54 2.13
CA LYS A 46 -12.67 14.79 2.87
C LYS A 46 -13.28 16.14 2.51
N GLN A 47 -12.47 17.20 2.46
CA GLN A 47 -12.92 18.55 2.14
C GLN A 47 -13.50 18.63 0.72
N VAL A 48 -12.83 18.01 -0.25
CA VAL A 48 -13.27 17.97 -1.65
C VAL A 48 -14.63 17.28 -1.79
N ILE A 49 -14.84 16.17 -1.07
CA ILE A 49 -16.12 15.45 -1.05
C ILE A 49 -17.21 16.31 -0.41
N PHE A 50 -16.89 16.99 0.69
CA PHE A 50 -17.84 17.86 1.37
C PHE A 50 -18.24 19.04 0.49
N ASP A 51 -17.27 19.76 -0.08
CA ASP A 51 -17.52 20.97 -0.87
C ASP A 51 -18.29 20.69 -2.17
N ARG A 52 -18.03 19.55 -2.80
CA ARG A 52 -18.63 19.21 -4.11
C ARG A 52 -19.91 18.38 -4.01
N LEU A 53 -20.02 17.51 -3.01
CA LEU A 53 -21.14 16.56 -2.88
C LEU A 53 -22.00 16.80 -1.64
N GLY A 54 -21.54 17.57 -0.65
CA GLY A 54 -22.23 17.77 0.62
C GLY A 54 -22.26 16.53 1.51
N TRP A 55 -21.39 15.54 1.27
CA TRP A 55 -21.39 14.27 2.01
C TRP A 55 -20.40 14.33 3.18
N ASP A 56 -20.86 13.97 4.39
CA ASP A 56 -19.94 13.78 5.52
C ASP A 56 -19.17 12.45 5.36
N SER A 57 -17.87 12.51 5.61
CA SER A 57 -16.97 11.36 5.53
C SER A 57 -16.15 11.24 6.81
N ARG A 58 -15.80 10.01 7.19
CA ARG A 58 -14.98 9.73 8.37
C ARG A 58 -13.58 9.34 7.92
N ILE A 59 -12.59 9.97 8.53
CA ILE A 59 -11.18 9.65 8.31
C ILE A 59 -10.74 8.70 9.42
N THR A 60 -10.11 7.60 9.03
CA THR A 60 -9.48 6.66 9.95
C THR A 60 -8.02 6.51 9.55
N VAL A 61 -7.10 6.98 10.41
CA VAL A 61 -5.67 6.79 10.23
C VAL A 61 -5.25 5.51 10.97
N LEU A 62 -4.81 4.48 10.23
CA LEU A 62 -4.45 3.19 10.81
C LEU A 62 -3.20 3.27 11.71
N GLY A 63 -2.18 4.01 11.27
CA GLY A 63 -0.94 4.22 12.02
C GLY A 63 -0.22 2.91 12.39
N HIS A 64 0.31 2.85 13.62
CA HIS A 64 1.15 1.76 14.11
C HIS A 64 0.48 0.38 14.14
N VAL A 65 -0.86 0.32 14.06
CA VAL A 65 -1.61 -0.95 13.98
C VAL A 65 -1.16 -1.77 12.77
N GLN A 66 -0.71 -1.14 11.69
CA GLN A 66 -0.22 -1.82 10.48
C GLN A 66 1.09 -2.61 10.69
N ARG A 67 1.82 -2.35 11.78
CA ARG A 67 3.09 -3.03 12.11
C ARG A 67 2.97 -3.97 13.31
N GLY A 68 1.81 -4.01 13.96
CA GLY A 68 1.54 -4.86 15.11
C GLY A 68 0.73 -6.10 14.76
N GLY A 69 0.44 -6.91 15.78
CA GLY A 69 -0.41 -8.11 15.66
C GLY A 69 0.34 -9.38 15.26
N ALA A 70 -0.40 -10.47 15.08
CA ALA A 70 0.17 -11.75 14.71
C ALA A 70 0.46 -11.81 13.21
N THR A 71 1.67 -12.23 12.85
CA THR A 71 2.12 -12.45 11.47
C THR A 71 1.21 -13.44 10.75
N SER A 72 0.87 -13.15 9.49
CA SER A 72 0.00 -13.99 8.65
C SER A 72 0.65 -15.35 8.35
N ALA A 73 -0.15 -16.35 7.97
CA ALA A 73 0.38 -17.65 7.57
C ALA A 73 1.36 -17.54 6.39
N TYR A 74 1.08 -16.65 5.44
CA TYR A 74 1.95 -16.37 4.30
C TYR A 74 3.29 -15.83 4.76
N ASP A 75 3.29 -14.77 5.57
CA ASP A 75 4.53 -14.12 6.04
C ASP A 75 5.36 -15.06 6.92
N ARG A 76 4.74 -15.93 7.72
CA ARG A 76 5.46 -16.96 8.49
C ARG A 76 6.21 -17.93 7.58
N ILE A 77 5.53 -18.47 6.57
CA ILE A 77 6.15 -19.41 5.62
C ILE A 77 7.23 -18.71 4.80
N LEU A 78 6.95 -17.49 4.33
CA LEU A 78 7.90 -16.66 3.58
C LEU A 78 9.17 -16.41 4.40
N ALA A 79 9.04 -15.92 5.63
CA ALA A 79 10.17 -15.64 6.50
C ALA A 79 10.99 -16.90 6.81
N CYS A 80 10.35 -18.04 7.06
CA CYS A 80 11.04 -19.31 7.28
C CYS A 80 11.85 -19.74 6.04
N ARG A 81 11.26 -19.65 4.84
CA ARG A 81 11.93 -20.01 3.58
C ARG A 81 13.10 -19.08 3.30
N MET A 82 12.91 -17.77 3.42
CA MET A 82 13.95 -16.79 3.20
C MET A 82 15.08 -16.92 4.23
N GLY A 83 14.75 -17.18 5.50
CA GLY A 83 15.74 -17.36 6.57
C GLY A 83 16.58 -18.63 6.39
N ALA A 84 15.97 -19.74 5.96
CA ALA A 84 16.70 -20.95 5.62
C ALA A 84 17.68 -20.70 4.47
N GLU A 85 17.23 -20.07 3.39
CA GLU A 85 18.10 -19.74 2.25
C GLU A 85 19.20 -18.74 2.62
N ALA A 86 18.89 -17.72 3.42
CA ALA A 86 19.89 -16.75 3.88
C ALA A 86 21.01 -17.45 4.66
N THR A 87 20.68 -18.46 5.47
CA THR A 87 21.67 -19.25 6.20
C THR A 87 22.57 -20.03 5.24
N VAL A 88 21.99 -20.68 4.22
CA VAL A 88 22.74 -21.38 3.18
C VAL A 88 23.65 -20.41 2.41
N ALA A 89 23.12 -19.26 2.01
CA ALA A 89 23.87 -18.24 1.27
C ALA A 89 25.09 -17.72 2.04
N VAL A 90 24.96 -17.53 3.36
CA VAL A 90 26.07 -17.14 4.22
C VAL A 90 27.14 -18.23 4.29
N LEU A 91 26.75 -19.50 4.45
CA LEU A 91 27.68 -20.63 4.52
C LEU A 91 28.43 -20.88 3.21
N GLU A 92 27.78 -20.63 2.07
CA GLU A 92 28.39 -20.75 0.74
C GLU A 92 29.22 -19.53 0.34
N SER A 93 29.13 -18.44 1.09
CA SER A 93 29.84 -17.20 0.77
C SER A 93 31.36 -17.34 0.94
N THR A 94 32.09 -16.69 0.05
CA THR A 94 33.56 -16.58 0.07
C THR A 94 33.95 -15.11 0.10
N ALA A 95 35.24 -14.80 0.28
CA ALA A 95 35.73 -13.42 0.27
C ALA A 95 35.42 -12.63 -1.01
N ASN A 96 35.16 -13.33 -2.12
CA ASN A 96 34.85 -12.73 -3.42
C ASN A 96 33.34 -12.75 -3.75
N THR A 97 32.50 -13.30 -2.87
CA THR A 97 31.05 -13.38 -3.10
C THR A 97 30.42 -12.02 -2.86
N THR A 98 29.69 -11.50 -3.85
CA THR A 98 28.92 -10.26 -3.72
C THR A 98 27.79 -10.45 -2.70
N PRO A 99 27.49 -9.45 -1.85
CA PRO A 99 26.29 -9.45 -1.03
C PRO A 99 25.05 -9.67 -1.90
N VAL A 100 24.08 -10.42 -1.38
CA VAL A 100 22.82 -10.71 -2.06
C VAL A 100 21.64 -10.50 -1.14
N VAL A 101 20.49 -10.17 -1.72
CA VAL A 101 19.18 -10.15 -1.07
C VAL A 101 18.43 -11.41 -1.46
N ILE A 102 17.94 -12.14 -0.46
CA ILE A 102 17.03 -13.26 -0.69
C ILE A 102 15.65 -12.68 -1.00
N VAL A 103 15.03 -13.14 -2.09
CA VAL A 103 13.70 -12.70 -2.52
C VAL A 103 12.83 -13.88 -2.90
N LEU A 104 11.52 -13.64 -3.01
CA LEU A 104 10.58 -14.58 -3.60
C LEU A 104 10.12 -14.04 -4.97
N VAL A 105 10.43 -14.75 -6.04
CA VAL A 105 10.00 -14.43 -7.41
C VAL A 105 9.24 -15.64 -7.96
N ASN A 106 8.01 -15.43 -8.44
CA ASN A 106 7.16 -16.52 -8.97
C ASN A 106 7.05 -17.73 -8.02
N ASN A 107 6.95 -17.47 -6.71
CA ASN A 107 6.92 -18.48 -5.64
C ASN A 107 8.20 -19.33 -5.48
N GLN A 108 9.30 -18.93 -6.11
CA GLN A 108 10.64 -19.51 -5.96
C GLN A 108 11.55 -18.55 -5.21
N ILE A 109 12.45 -19.11 -4.40
CA ILE A 109 13.43 -18.30 -3.68
C ILE A 109 14.61 -18.05 -4.62
N GLU A 110 15.00 -16.79 -4.75
CA GLU A 110 16.12 -16.35 -5.59
C GLU A 110 17.07 -15.46 -4.79
N ARG A 111 18.34 -15.41 -5.21
CA ARG A 111 19.38 -14.51 -4.68
C ARG A 111 19.63 -13.41 -5.70
N ILE A 112 19.32 -12.17 -5.35
CA ILE A 112 19.56 -11.01 -6.23
C ILE A 112 20.72 -10.18 -5.64
N PRO A 113 21.74 -9.81 -6.43
CA PRO A 113 22.81 -8.91 -5.99
C PRO A 113 22.30 -7.53 -5.56
#